data_AF-A0A0F9KQK4-F1
#
_entry.id   AF-A0A0F9KQK4-F1
#
_cell.length_a   1.000
_cell.length_b   1.000
_cell.length_c   1.000
_cell.angle_alpha   90.00
_cell.angle_beta   90.00
_cell.angle_gamma   90.00
#
_symmetry.space_group_name_H-M   'P 1'
#
loop_
_entity.id
_entity.type
_entity.pdbx_description
1 polymer ?
#
loop_
_entity_poly.entity_id
_entity_poly.type
_entity_poly.pdbx_seq_one_letter_code
_entity_poly.pdbx_strand_id
1 'polypeptide(L)'
;MFEELMKPMFFTSITTAVAFSMLAWADIPPVKAFGLFVAFGVMIAWLHTMTVIPAMLMLLRERKPIAAREEGSPMLAAMGRFSLSRSKLVVVVGAVLTVVAIYGVTTLVVNDNPVKWFKKSHPIRVADNVLNDLIGGTYISYLVLEGQGEEDMKRPDVMGYIEGLQEHLESLELVGKTTSVADVVKRVNYVLHDEDKTYDVLPDAREAIGQYLFLYLMSSKPDELDNMVDYDFSKANIWVQLRSGDNRDMTSVVDDLARFMEANPAPDGISVQWSGLPYLNITWQQLMVTGMLKATVGSWWVIFVLLIVQFRSFWWAAVGMLPLGFSVLFTYGLIGFAGKEYDMPIAVCSTLALGI
;
A
#
# COMPACT_ATOMS: atom_id res chain seq x y z
N MET A 1 3.13 8.55 46.45
CA MET A 1 2.67 7.52 45.50
C MET A 1 1.87 8.08 44.32
N PHE A 2 0.63 8.58 44.49
CA PHE A 2 -0.16 9.08 43.34
C PHE A 2 0.49 10.28 42.64
N GLU A 3 0.92 11.31 43.40
CA GLU A 3 1.64 12.47 42.84
C GLU A 3 2.96 12.12 42.13
N GLU A 4 3.65 11.08 42.60
CA GLU A 4 4.92 10.61 42.02
C GLU A 4 4.70 9.84 40.71
N LEU A 5 3.57 9.15 40.58
CA LEU A 5 3.19 8.37 39.39
C LEU A 5 2.50 9.22 38.32
N MET A 6 1.83 10.32 38.70
CA MET A 6 1.12 11.19 37.76
C MET A 6 2.00 11.70 36.63
N LYS A 7 3.21 12.18 36.95
CA LYS A 7 4.14 12.72 35.93
C LYS A 7 4.59 11.63 34.95
N PRO A 8 5.22 10.52 35.38
CA PRO A 8 5.58 9.43 34.46
C PRO A 8 4.41 8.93 33.62
N MET A 9 3.24 8.70 34.23
CA MET A 9 2.06 8.20 33.51
C MET A 9 1.53 9.19 32.48
N PHE A 10 1.54 10.49 32.80
CA PHE A 10 1.16 11.52 31.83
C PHE A 10 2.12 11.52 30.64
N PHE A 11 3.44 11.48 30.90
CA PHE A 11 4.45 11.47 29.84
C PHE A 11 4.42 10.20 28.99
N THR A 12 4.10 9.03 29.55
CA THR A 12 3.90 7.82 28.76
C THR A 12 2.65 7.95 27.89
N SER A 13 1.51 8.36 28.46
CA SER A 13 0.25 8.47 27.71
C SER A 13 0.30 9.54 26.62
N ILE A 14 0.91 10.69 26.87
CA ILE A 14 1.07 11.74 25.86
C ILE A 14 2.03 11.30 24.75
N THR A 15 3.10 10.57 25.08
CA THR A 15 4.05 10.05 24.09
C THR A 15 3.37 9.05 23.17
N THR A 16 2.61 8.11 23.73
CA THR A 16 1.80 7.17 22.95
C THR A 16 0.76 7.90 22.10
N ALA A 17 -0.01 8.83 22.68
CA ALA A 17 -1.03 9.58 21.94
C ALA A 17 -0.43 10.39 20.79
N VAL A 18 0.72 11.03 21.00
CA VAL A 18 1.43 11.78 19.97
C VAL A 18 1.99 10.86 18.88
N ALA A 19 2.58 9.72 19.24
CA ALA A 19 3.05 8.73 18.28
C ALA A 19 1.92 8.25 17.36
N PHE A 20 0.74 7.94 17.92
CA PHE A 20 -0.44 7.58 17.12
C PHE A 20 -1.03 8.74 16.34
N SER A 21 -0.94 9.97 16.85
CA SER A 21 -1.39 11.16 16.13
C SER A 21 -0.57 11.42 14.86
N MET A 22 0.68 10.92 14.80
CA MET A 22 1.51 11.05 13.59
C MET A 22 0.96 10.26 12.40
N LEU A 23 0.14 9.23 12.63
CA LEU A 23 -0.57 8.53 11.55
C LEU A 23 -1.57 9.44 10.82
N ALA A 24 -1.99 10.55 11.42
CA ALA A 24 -2.87 11.52 10.75
C ALA A 24 -2.20 12.18 9.52
N TRP A 25 -0.85 12.20 9.49
CA TRP A 25 -0.08 12.67 8.34
C TRP A 25 0.11 11.62 7.24
N ALA A 26 -0.24 10.35 7.47
CA ALA A 26 -0.18 9.33 6.42
C ALA A 26 -1.34 9.53 5.45
N ASP A 27 -1.11 9.55 4.13
CA ASP A 27 -2.14 9.84 3.11
C ASP A 27 -3.22 8.75 2.93
N ILE A 28 -3.36 7.84 3.89
CA ILE A 28 -4.28 6.70 3.84
C ILE A 28 -5.42 6.91 4.85
N PRO A 29 -6.66 7.19 4.39
CA PRO A 29 -7.76 7.57 5.28
C PRO A 29 -8.04 6.58 6.43
N PRO A 30 -8.06 5.24 6.22
CA PRO A 30 -8.21 4.29 7.31
C PRO A 30 -7.14 4.41 8.42
N VAL A 31 -5.89 4.68 8.04
CA VAL A 31 -4.76 4.82 8.98
C VAL A 31 -4.90 6.11 9.79
N LYS A 32 -5.31 7.21 9.13
CA LYS A 32 -5.58 8.50 9.80
C LYS A 32 -6.64 8.33 10.89
N ALA A 33 -7.77 7.71 10.54
CA ALA A 33 -8.87 7.49 11.47
C ALA A 33 -8.46 6.60 12.64
N PHE A 34 -7.75 5.50 12.35
CA PHE A 34 -7.23 4.59 13.38
C PHE A 34 -6.28 5.30 14.35
N GLY A 35 -5.28 6.04 13.83
CA GLY A 35 -4.30 6.74 14.66
C GLY A 35 -4.93 7.79 15.57
N LEU A 36 -5.83 8.62 15.04
CA LEU A 36 -6.53 9.64 15.83
C LEU A 36 -7.45 9.02 16.89
N PHE A 37 -8.14 7.93 16.54
CA PHE A 37 -9.00 7.22 17.48
C PHE A 37 -8.21 6.62 18.65
N VAL A 38 -7.05 5.99 18.38
CA VAL A 38 -6.18 5.46 19.43
C VAL A 38 -5.58 6.57 20.27
N ALA A 39 -5.10 7.66 19.66
CA ALA A 39 -4.56 8.81 20.39
C ALA A 39 -5.58 9.40 21.38
N PHE A 40 -6.81 9.59 20.93
CA PHE A 40 -7.91 10.03 21.78
C PHE A 40 -8.23 9.02 22.88
N GLY A 41 -8.31 7.73 22.53
CA GLY A 41 -8.56 6.64 23.47
C GLY A 41 -7.51 6.56 24.58
N VAL A 42 -6.23 6.74 24.27
CA VAL A 42 -5.14 6.74 25.25
C VAL A 42 -5.27 7.91 26.24
N MET A 43 -5.63 9.10 25.76
CA MET A 43 -5.83 10.26 26.64
C MET A 43 -7.06 10.10 27.53
N ILE A 44 -8.15 9.53 27.00
CA ILE A 44 -9.32 9.15 27.80
C ILE A 44 -8.97 8.09 28.84
N ALA A 45 -8.20 7.07 28.46
CA ALA A 45 -7.78 5.99 29.34
C ALA A 45 -6.91 6.53 30.48
N TRP A 46 -5.97 7.44 30.18
CA TRP A 46 -5.20 8.14 31.20
C TRP A 46 -6.12 8.92 32.16
N LEU A 47 -7.08 9.68 31.64
CA LEU A 47 -8.04 10.44 32.46
C LEU A 47 -8.86 9.52 33.38
N HIS A 48 -9.37 8.41 32.87
CA HIS A 48 -10.11 7.42 33.66
C HIS A 48 -9.21 6.77 34.72
N THR A 49 -7.98 6.45 34.36
CA THR A 49 -6.99 5.88 35.29
C THR A 49 -6.67 6.86 36.42
N MET A 50 -6.63 8.16 36.14
CA MET A 50 -6.36 9.20 37.16
C MET A 50 -7.59 9.55 38.03
N THR A 51 -8.81 9.28 37.56
CA THR A 51 -10.04 9.70 38.25
C THR A 51 -10.82 8.53 38.83
N VAL A 52 -11.14 7.55 38.00
CA VAL A 52 -11.98 6.40 38.36
C VAL A 52 -11.24 5.43 39.26
N ILE A 53 -9.97 5.11 38.99
CA ILE A 53 -9.22 4.15 39.82
C ILE A 53 -9.06 4.66 41.26
N PRO A 54 -8.60 5.89 41.54
CA PRO A 54 -8.54 6.40 42.90
C PRO A 54 -9.92 6.43 43.57
N ALA A 55 -10.96 6.85 42.86
CA ALA A 55 -12.33 6.87 43.40
C ALA A 55 -12.82 5.45 43.78
N MET A 56 -12.54 4.45 42.95
CA MET A 56 -12.86 3.05 43.25
C MET A 56 -12.05 2.52 44.43
N LEU A 57 -10.75 2.85 44.50
CA LEU A 57 -9.89 2.44 45.61
C LEU A 57 -10.36 3.05 46.94
N MET A 58 -10.86 4.29 46.96
CA MET A 58 -11.44 4.92 48.16
C MET A 58 -12.71 4.21 48.66
N LEU A 59 -13.43 3.51 47.78
CA LEU A 59 -14.63 2.73 48.13
C LEU A 59 -14.29 1.32 48.62
N LEU A 60 -13.06 0.83 48.37
CA LEU A 60 -12.61 -0.47 48.85
C LEU A 60 -12.20 -0.39 50.32
N ARG A 61 -12.73 -1.32 51.12
CA ARG A 61 -12.32 -1.48 52.52
C ARG A 61 -10.88 -2.00 52.55
N GLU A 62 -9.95 -1.22 53.08
CA GLU A 62 -8.58 -1.66 53.33
C GLU A 62 -8.57 -2.92 54.19
N ARG A 63 -8.22 -4.05 53.60
CA ARG A 63 -7.77 -5.23 54.37
C ARG A 63 -6.32 -4.96 54.77
N LYS A 64 -5.97 -5.23 56.03
CA LYS A 64 -4.60 -5.09 56.55
C LYS A 64 -3.61 -5.66 55.52
N PRO A 65 -2.55 -4.91 55.16
CA PRO A 65 -1.60 -5.37 54.16
C PRO A 65 -0.96 -6.66 54.69
N ILE A 66 -1.12 -7.74 53.94
CA ILE A 66 -0.25 -8.90 54.08
C ILE A 66 1.09 -8.40 53.55
N ALA A 67 1.97 -7.96 54.43
CA ALA A 67 3.34 -7.59 54.08
C ALA A 67 4.08 -8.89 53.72
N ALA A 68 3.79 -9.44 52.55
CA ALA A 68 4.66 -10.39 51.90
C ALA A 68 5.87 -9.58 51.46
N ARG A 69 7.02 -9.84 52.10
CA ARG A 69 8.29 -9.34 51.63
C ARG A 69 8.49 -9.93 50.24
N GLU A 70 8.34 -9.13 49.19
CA GLU A 70 8.65 -9.58 47.83
C GLU A 70 10.15 -9.85 47.77
N GLU A 71 10.53 -11.12 47.90
CA GLU A 71 11.86 -11.57 47.50
C GLU A 71 11.91 -11.46 45.97
N GLY A 72 12.58 -10.42 45.47
CA GLY A 72 12.71 -10.18 44.03
C GLY A 72 13.22 -11.42 43.29
N SER A 73 12.76 -11.61 42.05
CA SER A 73 13.08 -12.80 41.27
C SER A 73 14.60 -12.99 41.12
N PRO A 74 15.16 -14.16 41.50
CA PRO A 74 16.58 -14.44 41.35
C PRO A 74 17.03 -14.41 39.88
N MET A 75 16.11 -14.68 38.94
CA MET A 75 16.33 -14.56 37.50
C MET A 75 16.50 -13.10 37.07
N LEU A 76 15.62 -12.19 37.51
CA LEU A 76 15.75 -10.76 37.21
C LEU A 76 17.03 -10.18 37.82
N ALA A 77 17.36 -10.59 39.05
CA ALA A 77 18.61 -10.20 39.69
C ALA A 77 19.84 -10.73 38.95
N ALA A 78 19.80 -11.96 38.42
CA ALA A 78 20.87 -12.52 37.59
C ALA A 78 21.02 -11.78 36.26
N MET A 79 19.92 -11.47 35.57
CA MET A 79 19.93 -10.67 34.33
C MET A 79 20.47 -9.27 34.58
N GLY A 80 20.07 -8.61 35.67
CA GLY A 80 20.59 -7.30 36.05
C GLY A 80 22.10 -7.33 36.32
N ARG A 81 22.57 -8.32 37.09
CA ARG A 81 24.02 -8.52 37.33
C ARG A 81 24.78 -8.79 36.04
N PHE A 82 24.25 -9.59 35.12
CA PHE A 82 24.87 -9.83 33.82
C PHE A 82 24.96 -8.55 32.97
N SER A 83 23.86 -7.80 32.87
CA SER A 83 23.80 -6.55 32.12
C SER A 83 24.79 -5.50 32.64
N LEU A 84 24.90 -5.37 33.97
CA LEU A 84 25.83 -4.42 34.61
C LEU A 84 27.29 -4.88 34.56
N SER A 85 27.57 -6.15 34.83
CA SER A 85 28.95 -6.68 34.87
C SER A 85 29.59 -6.82 33.49
N ARG A 86 28.78 -6.99 32.44
CA ARG A 86 29.25 -7.15 31.04
C ARG A 86 28.68 -6.06 30.12
N SER A 87 28.52 -4.84 30.63
CA SER A 87 27.95 -3.71 29.88
C SER A 87 28.62 -3.47 28.52
N LYS A 88 29.95 -3.54 28.43
CA LYS A 88 30.69 -3.42 27.15
C LYS A 88 30.29 -4.50 26.15
N LEU A 89 30.13 -5.75 26.59
CA LEU A 89 29.71 -6.84 25.73
C LEU A 89 28.28 -6.63 25.22
N VAL A 90 27.37 -6.21 26.11
CA VAL A 90 25.97 -5.91 25.74
C VAL A 90 25.90 -4.82 24.68
N VAL A 91 26.69 -3.74 24.84
CA VAL A 91 26.75 -2.65 23.85
C VAL A 91 27.32 -3.12 22.52
N VAL A 92 28.41 -3.90 22.52
CA VAL A 92 29.01 -4.43 21.29
C VAL A 92 28.05 -5.38 20.56
N VAL A 93 27.41 -6.30 21.27
CA VAL A 93 26.41 -7.22 20.69
C VAL A 93 25.22 -6.43 20.14
N GLY A 94 24.72 -5.45 20.90
CA GLY A 94 23.66 -4.56 20.44
C GLY A 94 24.05 -3.83 19.15
N ALA A 95 25.26 -3.25 19.09
CA ALA A 95 25.76 -2.58 17.89
C ALA A 95 25.88 -3.52 16.68
N VAL A 96 26.38 -4.75 16.88
CA VAL A 96 26.42 -5.76 15.81
C VAL A 96 25.02 -6.11 15.34
N LEU A 97 24.07 -6.32 16.26
CA LEU A 97 22.68 -6.60 15.90
C LEU A 97 22.03 -5.42 15.16
N THR A 98 22.37 -4.17 15.51
CA THR A 98 21.91 -2.99 14.76
C THR A 98 22.45 -3.00 13.33
N VAL A 99 23.73 -3.31 13.12
CA VAL A 99 24.32 -3.39 11.77
C VAL A 99 23.65 -4.50 10.95
N VAL A 100 23.42 -5.67 11.56
CA VAL A 100 22.70 -6.78 10.93
C VAL A 100 21.26 -6.38 10.59
N ALA A 101 20.58 -5.68 11.49
CA ALA A 101 19.23 -5.17 11.26
C ALA A 101 19.18 -4.15 10.12
N ILE A 102 20.15 -3.22 10.06
CA ILE A 102 20.28 -2.27 8.93
C ILE A 102 20.43 -3.02 7.61
N TYR A 103 21.26 -4.06 7.55
CA TYR A 103 21.38 -4.90 6.36
C TYR A 103 20.05 -5.57 6.02
N GLY A 104 19.33 -6.15 6.99
CA GLY A 104 18.00 -6.73 6.77
C GLY A 104 16.96 -5.73 6.25
N VAL A 105 17.03 -4.46 6.69
CA VAL A 105 16.16 -3.39 6.16
C VAL A 105 16.39 -3.18 4.66
N THR A 106 17.64 -3.29 4.19
CA THR A 106 17.94 -3.15 2.74
C THR A 106 17.39 -4.29 1.88
N THR A 107 17.04 -5.43 2.47
CA THR A 107 16.44 -6.56 1.75
C THR A 107 14.91 -6.53 1.76
N LEU A 108 14.28 -5.51 2.34
CA LEU A 108 12.83 -5.38 2.37
C LEU A 108 12.28 -5.13 0.97
N VAL A 109 11.27 -5.94 0.61
CA VAL A 109 10.47 -5.76 -0.60
C VAL A 109 9.14 -5.17 -0.19
N VAL A 110 8.84 -3.95 -0.66
CA VAL A 110 7.53 -3.34 -0.48
C VAL A 110 6.56 -3.92 -1.51
N ASN A 111 5.48 -4.51 -1.02
CA ASN A 111 4.40 -5.03 -1.86
C ASN A 111 3.12 -5.11 -1.04
N ASP A 112 2.11 -4.35 -1.45
CA ASP A 112 0.79 -4.40 -0.83
C ASP A 112 -0.20 -5.09 -1.75
N ASN A 113 -0.41 -6.39 -1.51
CA ASN A 113 -1.42 -7.19 -2.19
C ASN A 113 -2.43 -7.73 -1.15
N PRO A 114 -3.67 -7.22 -1.13
CA PRO A 114 -4.71 -7.65 -0.18
C PRO A 114 -5.05 -9.14 -0.24
N VAL A 115 -4.93 -9.78 -1.40
CA VAL A 115 -5.15 -11.24 -1.53
C VAL A 115 -4.10 -12.01 -0.74
N LYS A 116 -2.86 -11.50 -0.66
CA LYS A 116 -1.79 -12.10 0.12
C LYS A 116 -2.00 -11.96 1.64
N TRP A 117 -2.88 -11.07 2.12
CA TRP A 117 -3.26 -10.99 3.54
C TRP A 117 -4.02 -12.23 4.02
N PHE A 118 -4.68 -12.93 3.10
CA PHE A 118 -5.34 -14.20 3.41
C PHE A 118 -4.34 -15.35 3.46
N LYS A 119 -4.58 -16.30 4.38
CA LYS A 119 -3.84 -17.57 4.45
C LYS A 119 -3.88 -18.27 3.09
N LYS A 120 -2.82 -19.00 2.75
CA LYS A 120 -2.72 -19.76 1.49
C LYS A 120 -3.90 -20.73 1.26
N SER A 121 -4.50 -21.24 2.33
CA SER A 121 -5.65 -22.14 2.29
C SER A 121 -7.02 -21.45 2.22
N HIS A 122 -7.07 -20.11 2.21
CA HIS A 122 -8.34 -19.39 2.22
C HIS A 122 -9.05 -19.52 0.86
N PRO A 123 -10.38 -19.76 0.82
CA PRO A 123 -11.10 -19.98 -0.43
C PRO A 123 -10.90 -18.88 -1.48
N ILE A 124 -10.84 -17.62 -1.05
CA ILE A 124 -10.59 -16.47 -1.94
C ILE A 124 -9.25 -16.59 -2.67
N ARG A 125 -8.18 -16.98 -1.96
CA ARG A 125 -6.84 -17.07 -2.54
C ARG A 125 -6.68 -18.29 -3.45
N VAL A 126 -7.36 -19.39 -3.14
CA VAL A 126 -7.39 -20.57 -4.01
C VAL A 126 -8.18 -20.26 -5.28
N ALA A 127 -9.34 -19.60 -5.17
CA ALA A 127 -10.15 -19.20 -6.31
C ALA A 127 -9.41 -18.23 -7.23
N ASP A 128 -8.71 -17.23 -6.67
CA ASP A 128 -7.90 -16.28 -7.45
C ASP A 128 -6.80 -16.97 -8.26
N ASN A 129 -6.07 -17.92 -7.65
CA ASN A 129 -5.04 -18.68 -8.35
C ASN A 129 -5.62 -19.51 -9.51
N VAL A 130 -6.70 -20.26 -9.25
CA VAL A 130 -7.35 -21.10 -10.27
C VAL A 130 -7.89 -20.26 -11.42
N LEU A 131 -8.48 -19.09 -11.11
CA LEU A 131 -9.06 -18.21 -12.10
C LEU A 131 -7.96 -17.53 -12.95
N ASN A 132 -6.82 -17.15 -12.33
CA ASN A 132 -5.65 -16.64 -13.06
C ASN A 132 -5.09 -17.68 -14.04
N ASP A 133 -4.96 -18.94 -13.61
CA ASP A 133 -4.45 -20.02 -14.45
C ASP A 133 -5.38 -20.31 -15.66
N LEU A 134 -6.69 -20.12 -15.50
CA LEU A 134 -7.69 -20.45 -16.53
C LEU A 134 -8.07 -19.29 -17.46
N ILE A 135 -8.09 -18.06 -16.96
CA ILE A 135 -8.61 -16.88 -17.69
C ILE A 135 -7.49 -15.96 -18.18
N GLY A 136 -6.23 -16.28 -17.88
CA GLY A 136 -5.09 -15.46 -18.30
C GLY A 136 -4.94 -14.17 -17.51
N GLY A 137 -5.68 -14.00 -16.41
CA GLY A 137 -5.58 -12.85 -15.53
C GLY A 137 -6.89 -12.48 -14.86
N THR A 138 -6.86 -12.23 -13.55
CA THR A 138 -7.99 -11.72 -12.75
C THR A 138 -7.87 -10.24 -12.43
N TYR A 139 -6.71 -9.65 -12.73
CA TYR A 139 -6.40 -8.26 -12.44
C TYR A 139 -6.57 -7.41 -13.69
N ILE A 140 -7.64 -6.62 -13.73
CA ILE A 140 -8.00 -5.78 -14.87
C ILE A 140 -7.49 -4.35 -14.61
N SER A 141 -6.63 -3.89 -15.52
CA SER A 141 -6.25 -2.48 -15.66
C SER A 141 -6.92 -1.92 -16.91
N TYR A 142 -7.08 -0.60 -16.92
CA TYR A 142 -7.71 0.14 -18.00
C TYR A 142 -6.70 1.13 -18.57
N LEU A 143 -6.53 1.16 -19.88
CA LEU A 143 -5.78 2.20 -20.56
C LEU A 143 -6.78 3.07 -21.32
N VAL A 144 -6.96 4.30 -20.85
CA VAL A 144 -7.96 5.23 -21.36
C VAL A 144 -7.29 6.19 -22.33
N LEU A 145 -7.81 6.24 -23.55
CA LEU A 145 -7.48 7.25 -24.55
C LEU A 145 -8.54 8.33 -24.49
N GLU A 146 -8.12 9.59 -24.49
CA GLU A 146 -9.01 10.76 -24.47
C GLU A 146 -8.59 11.74 -25.57
N GLY A 147 -9.50 11.96 -26.51
CA GLY A 147 -9.39 12.94 -27.58
C GLY A 147 -9.89 14.33 -27.19
N GLN A 148 -9.69 15.30 -28.08
CA GLN A 148 -10.13 16.69 -27.88
C GLN A 148 -11.42 17.01 -28.63
N GLY A 149 -11.79 16.19 -29.61
CA GLY A 149 -13.00 16.34 -30.42
C GLY A 149 -13.93 15.13 -30.31
N GLU A 150 -15.19 15.36 -30.65
CA GLU A 150 -16.16 14.28 -30.82
C GLU A 150 -15.72 13.34 -31.95
N GLU A 151 -15.97 12.05 -31.75
CA GLU A 151 -15.65 10.98 -32.69
C GLU A 151 -14.17 10.81 -33.04
N ASP A 152 -13.25 11.36 -32.23
CA ASP A 152 -11.81 11.16 -32.42
C ASP A 152 -11.43 9.66 -32.41
N MET A 153 -12.14 8.84 -31.63
CA MET A 153 -11.90 7.39 -31.58
C MET A 153 -12.29 6.64 -32.85
N LYS A 154 -13.02 7.28 -33.78
CA LYS A 154 -13.36 6.70 -35.10
C LYS A 154 -12.28 6.95 -36.15
N ARG A 155 -11.26 7.77 -35.84
CA ARG A 155 -10.20 8.07 -36.79
C ARG A 155 -9.32 6.83 -37.00
N PRO A 156 -8.96 6.47 -38.25
CA PRO A 156 -8.14 5.29 -38.54
C PRO A 156 -6.77 5.30 -37.86
N ASP A 157 -6.13 6.47 -37.76
CA ASP A 157 -4.83 6.62 -37.08
C ASP A 157 -4.94 6.37 -35.56
N VAL A 158 -6.03 6.80 -34.93
CA VAL A 158 -6.31 6.55 -33.50
C VAL A 158 -6.64 5.07 -33.26
N MET A 159 -7.46 4.47 -34.12
CA MET A 159 -7.81 3.06 -34.00
C MET A 159 -6.59 2.14 -34.23
N GLY A 160 -5.76 2.47 -35.22
CA GLY A 160 -4.48 1.78 -35.45
C GLY A 160 -3.49 1.97 -34.30
N TYR A 161 -3.49 3.13 -33.64
CA TYR A 161 -2.71 3.36 -32.43
C TYR A 161 -3.20 2.50 -31.25
N ILE A 162 -4.52 2.37 -31.06
CA ILE A 162 -5.11 1.46 -30.07
C ILE A 162 -4.65 0.02 -30.32
N GLU A 163 -4.72 -0.46 -31.57
CA GLU A 163 -4.25 -1.79 -31.94
C GLU A 163 -2.74 -1.96 -31.66
N GLY A 164 -1.91 -0.98 -32.04
CA GLY A 164 -0.47 -1.03 -31.76
C GLY A 164 -0.13 -1.08 -30.27
N LEU A 165 -0.89 -0.38 -29.42
CA LEU A 165 -0.77 -0.49 -27.97
C LEU A 165 -1.16 -1.88 -27.47
N GLN A 166 -2.25 -2.46 -28.01
CA GLN A 166 -2.68 -3.82 -27.66
C GLN A 166 -1.64 -4.87 -28.03
N GLU A 167 -1.12 -4.85 -29.26
CA GLU A 167 -0.11 -5.80 -29.73
C GLU A 167 1.17 -5.73 -28.89
N HIS A 168 1.61 -4.52 -28.54
CA HIS A 168 2.76 -4.34 -27.68
C HIS A 168 2.50 -4.87 -26.26
N LEU A 169 1.35 -4.55 -25.66
CA LEU A 169 0.97 -5.05 -24.35
C LEU A 169 0.89 -6.58 -24.32
N GLU A 170 0.26 -7.20 -25.32
CA GLU A 170 0.13 -8.66 -25.42
C GLU A 170 1.47 -9.38 -25.69
N SER A 171 2.48 -8.65 -26.16
CA SER A 171 3.85 -9.19 -26.26
C SER A 171 4.52 -9.41 -24.90
N LEU A 172 4.01 -8.78 -23.83
CA LEU A 172 4.52 -8.90 -22.48
C LEU A 172 3.96 -10.16 -21.81
N GLU A 173 4.84 -11.00 -21.26
CA GLU A 173 4.45 -12.24 -20.56
C GLU A 173 3.45 -12.00 -19.41
N LEU A 174 3.52 -10.81 -18.79
CA LEU A 174 2.65 -10.39 -17.69
C LEU A 174 1.21 -10.05 -18.11
N VAL A 175 1.00 -9.75 -19.39
CA VAL A 175 -0.32 -9.44 -19.95
C VAL A 175 -0.88 -10.73 -20.54
N GLY A 176 -2.10 -11.08 -20.13
CA GLY A 176 -2.81 -12.24 -20.65
C GLY A 176 -3.49 -11.97 -21.97
N LYS A 177 -4.27 -10.90 -21.99
CA LYS A 177 -5.08 -10.48 -23.13
C LYS A 177 -5.45 -9.01 -22.99
N THR A 178 -5.61 -8.35 -24.12
CA THR A 178 -6.23 -7.03 -24.20
C THR A 178 -7.57 -7.10 -24.92
N THR A 179 -8.45 -6.13 -24.66
CA THR A 179 -9.71 -5.99 -25.39
C THR A 179 -10.03 -4.52 -25.56
N SER A 180 -10.39 -4.11 -26.77
CA SER A 180 -10.79 -2.73 -27.05
C SER A 180 -11.86 -2.65 -28.14
N VAL A 181 -12.28 -1.42 -28.43
CA VAL A 181 -13.15 -1.11 -29.58
C VAL A 181 -12.52 -1.49 -30.94
N ALA A 182 -11.20 -1.53 -31.05
CA ALA A 182 -10.51 -1.95 -32.27
C ALA A 182 -10.82 -3.42 -32.60
N ASP A 183 -10.91 -4.30 -31.60
CA ASP A 183 -11.25 -5.71 -31.79
C ASP A 183 -12.67 -5.88 -32.32
N VAL A 184 -13.61 -5.05 -31.86
CA VAL A 184 -14.99 -5.04 -32.36
C VAL A 184 -15.02 -4.66 -33.83
N VAL A 185 -14.31 -3.59 -34.20
CA VAL A 185 -14.25 -3.09 -35.58
C VAL A 185 -13.61 -4.11 -36.52
N LYS A 186 -12.49 -4.72 -36.13
CA LYS A 186 -11.86 -5.82 -36.88
C LYS A 186 -12.80 -7.00 -37.05
N ARG A 187 -13.45 -7.41 -35.96
CA ARG A 187 -14.36 -8.56 -35.98
C ARG A 187 -15.56 -8.33 -36.90
N VAL A 188 -16.13 -7.13 -36.87
CA VAL A 188 -17.20 -6.75 -37.81
C VAL A 188 -16.69 -6.75 -39.24
N ASN A 189 -15.50 -6.19 -39.51
CA ASN A 189 -14.90 -6.20 -40.84
C ASN A 189 -14.72 -7.63 -41.38
N TYR A 190 -14.14 -8.52 -40.57
CA TYR A 190 -13.96 -9.94 -40.89
C TYR A 190 -15.28 -10.66 -41.21
N VAL A 191 -16.30 -10.47 -40.36
CA VAL A 191 -17.60 -11.15 -40.53
C VAL A 191 -18.37 -10.61 -41.75
N LEU A 192 -18.30 -9.31 -42.03
CA LEU A 192 -18.97 -8.71 -43.20
C LEU A 192 -18.34 -9.14 -44.54
N HIS A 193 -17.10 -9.60 -44.51
CA HIS A 193 -16.38 -10.13 -45.67
C HIS A 193 -16.28 -11.67 -45.63
N ASP A 194 -17.38 -12.33 -45.26
CA ASP A 194 -17.53 -13.79 -45.29
C ASP A 194 -16.44 -14.56 -44.52
N GLU A 195 -15.96 -13.98 -43.41
CA GLU A 195 -14.91 -14.57 -42.57
C GLU A 195 -13.58 -14.79 -43.32
N ASP A 196 -13.30 -13.95 -44.32
CA ASP A 196 -12.01 -13.91 -44.99
C ASP A 196 -10.96 -13.24 -44.08
N LYS A 197 -9.93 -14.00 -43.72
CA LYS A 197 -8.82 -13.54 -42.86
C LYS A 197 -8.07 -12.34 -43.40
N THR A 198 -8.15 -12.05 -44.70
CA THR A 198 -7.57 -10.83 -45.28
C THR A 198 -8.25 -9.55 -44.79
N TYR A 199 -9.49 -9.66 -44.29
CA TYR A 199 -10.28 -8.57 -43.70
C TYR A 199 -10.31 -8.59 -42.17
N ASP A 200 -9.49 -9.44 -41.52
CA ASP A 200 -9.26 -9.39 -40.06
C ASP A 200 -8.25 -8.29 -39.71
N VAL A 201 -8.53 -7.08 -40.21
CA VAL A 201 -7.70 -5.88 -40.12
C VAL A 201 -8.60 -4.65 -39.91
N LEU A 202 -8.02 -3.58 -39.39
CA LEU A 202 -8.73 -2.31 -39.24
C LEU A 202 -8.95 -1.63 -40.61
N PRO A 203 -10.13 -1.03 -40.85
CA PRO A 203 -10.36 -0.25 -42.07
C PRO A 203 -9.57 1.08 -42.07
N ASP A 204 -9.07 1.47 -43.23
CA ASP A 204 -8.32 2.72 -43.42
C ASP A 204 -9.21 3.99 -43.49
N ALA A 205 -10.54 3.84 -43.44
CA ALA A 205 -11.49 4.93 -43.61
C ALA A 205 -12.36 5.14 -42.36
N ARG A 206 -12.44 6.40 -41.90
CA ARG A 206 -13.25 6.80 -40.73
C ARG A 206 -14.72 6.42 -40.87
N GLU A 207 -15.27 6.58 -42.07
CA GLU A 207 -16.67 6.26 -42.38
C GLU A 207 -16.95 4.76 -42.26
N ALA A 208 -15.99 3.91 -42.68
CA ALA A 208 -16.10 2.46 -42.54
C ALA A 208 -16.09 2.05 -41.06
N ILE A 209 -15.16 2.61 -40.26
CA ILE A 209 -15.11 2.40 -38.81
C ILE A 209 -16.44 2.80 -38.16
N GLY A 210 -16.93 4.00 -38.46
CA GLY A 210 -18.20 4.50 -37.94
C GLY A 210 -19.40 3.62 -38.32
N GLN A 211 -19.46 3.14 -39.56
CA GLN A 211 -20.50 2.24 -40.03
C GLN A 211 -20.45 0.87 -39.32
N TYR A 212 -19.24 0.33 -39.09
CA TYR A 212 -19.07 -0.95 -38.40
C TYR A 212 -19.50 -0.86 -36.94
N LEU A 213 -19.15 0.22 -36.25
CA LEU A 213 -19.60 0.48 -34.88
C LEU A 213 -21.13 0.64 -34.81
N PHE A 214 -21.72 1.34 -35.78
CA PHE A 214 -23.17 1.47 -35.87
C PHE A 214 -23.86 0.11 -36.10
N LEU A 215 -23.36 -0.71 -37.03
CA LEU A 215 -23.90 -2.04 -37.29
C LEU A 215 -23.79 -2.94 -36.05
N TYR A 216 -22.66 -2.87 -35.32
CA TYR A 216 -22.48 -3.60 -34.07
C TYR A 216 -23.57 -3.21 -33.06
N LEU A 217 -23.74 -1.91 -32.78
CA LEU A 217 -24.75 -1.40 -31.84
C LEU A 217 -26.19 -1.76 -32.22
N MET A 218 -26.49 -1.88 -33.52
CA MET A 218 -27.81 -2.31 -33.99
C MET A 218 -28.07 -3.81 -33.75
N SER A 219 -27.00 -4.61 -33.63
CA SER A 219 -27.07 -6.06 -33.42
C SER A 219 -26.86 -6.47 -31.96
N SER A 220 -26.20 -5.62 -31.16
CA SER A 220 -25.88 -5.84 -29.75
C SER A 220 -26.89 -5.14 -28.84
N LYS A 221 -26.71 -5.28 -27.52
CA LYS A 221 -27.42 -4.42 -26.56
C LYS A 221 -26.87 -2.99 -26.65
N PRO A 222 -27.69 -1.97 -26.35
CA PRO A 222 -27.26 -0.57 -26.42
C PRO A 222 -26.05 -0.23 -25.56
N ASP A 223 -25.87 -0.95 -24.44
CA ASP A 223 -24.84 -0.73 -23.42
C ASP A 223 -23.56 -1.56 -23.63
N GLU A 224 -23.45 -2.34 -24.71
CA GLU A 224 -22.30 -3.21 -24.94
C GLU A 224 -21.00 -2.43 -25.17
N LEU A 225 -21.07 -1.27 -25.84
CA LEU A 225 -19.89 -0.44 -26.11
C LEU A 225 -19.57 0.55 -24.98
N ASP A 226 -20.47 0.79 -24.02
CA ASP A 226 -20.29 1.77 -22.94
C ASP A 226 -19.04 1.50 -22.07
N ASN A 227 -18.57 0.26 -22.10
CA ASN A 227 -17.37 -0.19 -21.39
C ASN A 227 -16.05 0.03 -22.17
N MET A 228 -16.16 0.31 -23.47
CA MET A 228 -15.05 0.44 -24.42
C MET A 228 -14.92 1.87 -24.98
N VAL A 229 -16.03 2.58 -25.17
CA VAL A 229 -16.07 3.96 -25.67
C VAL A 229 -17.16 4.73 -24.96
N ASP A 230 -17.01 6.05 -24.90
CA ASP A 230 -18.09 6.92 -24.46
C ASP A 230 -19.07 7.27 -25.60
N TYR A 231 -20.17 7.93 -25.23
CA TYR A 231 -21.30 8.19 -26.12
C TYR A 231 -20.92 8.99 -27.37
N ASP A 232 -20.02 9.97 -27.23
CA ASP A 232 -19.55 10.83 -28.31
C ASP A 232 -18.30 10.27 -29.02
N PHE A 233 -17.81 9.10 -28.61
CA PHE A 233 -16.58 8.50 -29.12
C PHE A 233 -15.36 9.44 -28.98
N SER A 234 -15.34 10.27 -27.94
CA SER A 234 -14.18 11.08 -27.57
C SER A 234 -13.19 10.32 -26.68
N LYS A 235 -13.65 9.26 -26.01
CA LYS A 235 -12.83 8.38 -25.16
C LYS A 235 -12.95 6.93 -25.58
N ALA A 236 -11.83 6.21 -25.51
CA ALA A 236 -11.79 4.77 -25.64
C ALA A 236 -11.04 4.15 -24.47
N ASN A 237 -11.38 2.91 -24.15
CA ASN A 237 -10.80 2.15 -23.07
C ASN A 237 -10.27 0.81 -23.60
N ILE A 238 -9.01 0.52 -23.30
CA ILE A 238 -8.40 -0.78 -23.52
C ILE A 238 -8.40 -1.53 -22.20
N TRP A 239 -9.07 -2.67 -22.19
CA TRP A 239 -9.08 -3.58 -21.06
C TRP A 239 -7.82 -4.43 -21.11
N VAL A 240 -6.96 -4.30 -20.10
CA VAL A 240 -5.70 -5.03 -20.01
C VAL A 240 -5.83 -6.05 -18.87
N GLN A 241 -5.90 -7.34 -19.23
CA GLN A 241 -5.94 -8.42 -18.25
C GLN A 241 -4.51 -8.85 -17.90
N LEU A 242 -4.15 -8.69 -16.63
CA LEU A 242 -2.84 -9.04 -16.11
C LEU A 242 -2.89 -10.41 -15.42
N ARG A 243 -1.87 -11.23 -15.66
CA ARG A 243 -1.70 -12.55 -15.03
C ARG A 243 -1.36 -12.47 -13.54
N SER A 244 -0.92 -11.29 -13.09
CA SER A 244 -0.47 -11.03 -11.74
C SER A 244 -0.98 -9.69 -11.24
N GLY A 245 -1.44 -9.67 -9.99
CA GLY A 245 -1.80 -8.46 -9.25
C GLY A 245 -0.67 -7.92 -8.39
N ASP A 246 0.58 -8.35 -8.64
CA ASP A 246 1.74 -7.81 -7.95
C ASP A 246 2.02 -6.38 -8.44
N ASN A 247 2.24 -5.46 -7.50
CA ASN A 247 2.49 -4.06 -7.83
C ASN A 247 3.78 -3.91 -8.65
N ARG A 248 4.77 -4.80 -8.47
CA ARG A 248 6.00 -4.80 -9.25
C ARG A 248 5.77 -5.14 -10.71
N ASP A 249 4.90 -6.12 -10.96
CA ASP A 249 4.59 -6.59 -12.30
C ASP A 249 3.83 -5.51 -13.08
N MET A 250 2.82 -4.90 -12.45
CA MET A 250 2.12 -3.77 -13.05
C MET A 250 3.04 -2.55 -13.25
N THR A 251 4.01 -2.30 -12.34
CA THR A 251 5.00 -1.22 -12.55
C THR A 251 5.85 -1.50 -13.79
N SER A 252 6.29 -2.74 -13.99
CA SER A 252 7.04 -3.13 -15.19
C SER A 252 6.25 -2.93 -16.47
N VAL A 253 4.94 -3.25 -16.47
CA VAL A 253 4.06 -3.06 -17.63
C VAL A 253 3.86 -1.57 -17.93
N VAL A 254 3.64 -0.75 -16.90
CA VAL A 254 3.50 0.71 -17.06
C VAL A 254 4.77 1.34 -17.63
N ASP A 255 5.93 0.99 -17.08
CA ASP A 255 7.22 1.52 -17.51
C ASP A 255 7.58 1.10 -18.94
N ASP A 256 7.23 -0.14 -19.32
CA ASP A 256 7.46 -0.63 -20.68
C ASP A 256 6.55 0.05 -21.70
N LEU A 257 5.25 0.14 -21.39
CA LEU A 257 4.31 0.87 -22.24
C LEU A 257 4.68 2.34 -22.36
N ALA A 258 5.16 2.98 -21.29
CA ALA A 258 5.64 4.36 -21.33
C ALA A 258 6.80 4.53 -22.33
N ARG A 259 7.78 3.61 -22.34
CA ARG A 259 8.86 3.60 -23.34
C ARG A 259 8.33 3.40 -24.76
N PHE A 260 7.34 2.53 -24.94
CA PHE A 260 6.72 2.31 -26.23
C PHE A 260 5.97 3.55 -26.74
N MET A 261 5.24 4.25 -25.87
CA MET A 261 4.55 5.50 -26.18
C MET A 261 5.51 6.67 -26.46
N GLU A 262 6.70 6.68 -25.85
CA GLU A 262 7.76 7.65 -26.19
C GLU A 262 8.33 7.39 -27.60
N ALA A 263 8.48 6.13 -28.00
CA ALA A 263 8.95 5.75 -29.32
C ALA A 263 7.87 5.87 -30.42
N ASN A 264 6.61 5.68 -30.05
CA ASN A 264 5.44 5.74 -30.90
C ASN A 264 4.46 6.76 -30.31
N PRO A 265 4.65 8.06 -30.56
CA PRO A 265 3.81 9.09 -29.96
C PRO A 265 2.36 8.95 -30.42
N ALA A 266 1.43 9.27 -29.51
CA ALA A 266 0.01 9.25 -29.81
C ALA A 266 -0.34 10.23 -30.95
N PRO A 267 -1.36 9.92 -31.77
CA PRO A 267 -1.85 10.83 -32.79
C PRO A 267 -2.28 12.19 -32.23
N ASP A 268 -2.25 13.22 -33.09
CA ASP A 268 -2.56 14.59 -32.69
C ASP A 268 -3.91 14.71 -31.97
N GLY A 269 -3.87 15.33 -30.79
CA GLY A 269 -5.04 15.58 -29.94
C GLY A 269 -5.42 14.42 -29.02
N ILE A 270 -4.68 13.29 -29.03
CA ILE A 270 -4.96 12.15 -28.17
C ILE A 270 -4.02 12.11 -26.96
N SER A 271 -4.59 11.93 -25.77
CA SER A 271 -3.87 11.64 -24.54
C SER A 271 -4.17 10.22 -24.06
N VAL A 272 -3.21 9.59 -23.39
CA VAL A 272 -3.34 8.22 -22.89
C VAL A 272 -3.04 8.19 -21.40
N GLN A 273 -3.93 7.57 -20.61
CA GLN A 273 -3.80 7.50 -19.15
C GLN A 273 -4.18 6.11 -18.63
N TRP A 274 -3.46 5.65 -17.61
CA TRP A 274 -3.80 4.41 -16.91
C TRP A 274 -4.91 4.64 -15.89
N SER A 275 -5.74 3.62 -15.71
CA SER A 275 -6.82 3.53 -14.72
C SER A 275 -7.00 2.06 -14.28
N GLY A 276 -7.90 1.83 -13.32
CA GLY A 276 -8.17 0.51 -12.77
C GLY A 276 -7.41 0.19 -11.48
N LEU A 277 -7.86 -0.87 -10.81
CA LEU A 277 -7.38 -1.22 -9.46
C LEU A 277 -5.87 -1.51 -9.38
N PRO A 278 -5.25 -2.24 -10.32
CA PRO A 278 -3.81 -2.52 -10.24
C PRO A 278 -2.95 -1.25 -10.35
N TYR A 279 -3.33 -0.30 -11.22
CA TYR A 279 -2.64 0.99 -11.33
C TYR A 279 -2.86 1.88 -10.10
N LEU A 280 -4.10 1.93 -9.60
CA LEU A 280 -4.42 2.63 -8.36
C LEU A 280 -3.62 2.07 -7.17
N ASN A 281 -3.43 0.75 -7.11
CA ASN A 281 -2.65 0.10 -6.06
C ASN A 281 -1.17 0.50 -6.08
N ILE A 282 -0.54 0.67 -7.26
CA ILE A 282 0.83 1.20 -7.33
C ILE A 282 0.90 2.62 -6.80
N THR A 283 -0.03 3.47 -7.22
CA THR A 283 -0.08 4.87 -6.76
C THR A 283 -0.31 4.93 -5.25
N TRP A 284 -1.21 4.10 -4.73
CA TRP A 284 -1.45 3.93 -3.30
C TRP A 284 -0.23 3.39 -2.56
N GLN A 285 0.53 2.46 -3.15
CA GLN A 285 1.76 1.95 -2.54
C GLN A 285 2.81 3.06 -2.40
N GLN A 286 2.98 3.92 -3.40
CA GLN A 286 3.92 5.05 -3.30
C GLN A 286 3.48 6.06 -2.22
N LEU A 287 2.18 6.38 -2.17
CA LEU A 287 1.60 7.22 -1.12
C LEU A 287 1.77 6.58 0.26
N MET A 288 1.64 5.27 0.38
CA MET A 288 1.87 4.52 1.60
C MET A 288 3.31 4.62 2.06
N VAL A 289 4.27 4.26 1.20
CA VAL A 289 5.69 4.25 1.57
C VAL A 289 6.13 5.64 2.02
N THR A 290 5.82 6.66 1.22
CA THR A 290 6.21 8.04 1.52
C THR A 290 5.47 8.59 2.74
N GLY A 291 4.16 8.35 2.84
CA GLY A 291 3.33 8.80 3.95
C GLY A 291 3.72 8.14 5.28
N MET A 292 3.98 6.83 5.27
CA MET A 292 4.35 6.10 6.48
C MET A 292 5.80 6.34 6.90
N LEU A 293 6.71 6.58 5.95
CA LEU A 293 8.06 7.05 6.26
C LEU A 293 8.01 8.44 6.92
N LYS A 294 7.22 9.38 6.37
CA LYS A 294 7.00 10.70 6.98
C LYS A 294 6.40 10.58 8.39
N ALA A 295 5.40 9.73 8.58
CA ALA A 295 4.79 9.51 9.90
C ALA A 295 5.78 8.90 10.91
N THR A 296 6.57 7.91 10.49
CA THR A 296 7.58 7.26 11.34
C THR A 296 8.67 8.25 11.75
N VAL A 297 9.27 8.95 10.78
CA VAL A 297 10.33 9.95 11.03
C VAL A 297 9.77 11.13 11.84
N GLY A 298 8.54 11.57 11.55
CA GLY A 298 7.84 12.59 12.31
C GLY A 298 7.64 12.17 13.77
N SER A 299 7.17 10.95 14.02
CA SER A 299 7.01 10.42 15.37
C SER A 299 8.34 10.34 16.12
N TRP A 300 9.41 9.93 15.45
CA TRP A 300 10.74 9.90 16.04
C TRP A 300 11.18 11.30 16.52
N TRP A 301 11.03 12.33 15.69
CA TRP A 301 11.38 13.69 16.08
C TRP A 301 10.51 14.25 17.20
N VAL A 302 9.20 14.02 17.15
CA VAL A 302 8.32 14.56 18.19
C VAL A 302 8.53 13.83 19.52
N ILE A 303 8.69 12.51 19.52
CA ILE A 303 9.06 11.76 20.72
C ILE A 303 10.42 12.26 21.24
N PHE A 304 11.38 12.57 20.36
CA PHE A 304 12.68 13.11 20.78
C PHE A 304 12.53 14.43 21.53
N VAL A 305 11.71 15.35 21.00
CA VAL A 305 11.40 16.63 21.65
C VAL A 305 10.69 16.40 22.98
N LEU A 306 9.73 15.47 23.06
CA LEU A 306 9.06 15.11 24.32
C LEU A 306 10.05 14.58 25.36
N LEU A 307 11.00 13.72 24.96
CA LEU A 307 12.04 13.22 25.85
C LEU A 307 13.00 14.34 26.30
N ILE A 308 13.32 15.31 25.44
CA ILE A 308 14.12 16.48 25.82
C ILE A 308 13.39 17.28 26.91
N VAL A 309 12.09 17.52 26.74
CA VAL A 309 11.26 18.23 27.72
C VAL A 309 11.19 17.45 29.04
N GLN A 310 11.01 16.13 28.95
CA GLN A 310 10.87 15.25 30.10
C GLN A 310 12.16 15.13 30.91
N PHE A 311 13.29 14.83 30.25
CA PHE A 311 14.58 14.69 30.93
C PHE A 311 15.28 16.04 31.18
N ARG A 312 14.75 17.13 30.61
CA ARG A 312 15.36 18.47 30.64
C ARG A 312 16.82 18.45 30.17
N SER A 313 17.16 17.51 29.30
CA SER A 313 18.52 17.24 28.84
C SER A 313 18.52 16.55 27.49
N PHE A 314 19.28 17.13 26.56
CA PHE A 314 19.46 16.60 25.22
C PHE A 314 20.12 15.22 25.21
N TRP A 315 21.16 15.03 26.02
CA TRP A 315 21.93 13.78 26.04
C TRP A 315 21.12 12.60 26.59
N TRP A 316 20.33 12.83 27.64
CA TRP A 316 19.46 11.78 28.19
C TRP A 316 18.33 11.42 27.23
N ALA A 317 17.80 12.39 26.49
CA ALA A 317 16.84 12.12 25.43
C ALA A 317 17.45 11.28 24.30
N ALA A 318 18.68 11.58 23.89
CA ALA A 318 19.37 10.81 22.85
C ALA A 318 19.66 9.37 23.28
N VAL A 319 20.10 9.17 24.53
CA VAL A 319 20.28 7.82 25.09
C VAL A 319 18.95 7.07 25.18
N GLY A 320 17.87 7.76 25.58
CA GLY A 320 16.52 7.20 25.63
C GLY A 320 15.98 6.78 24.27
N MET A 321 16.45 7.41 23.17
CA MET A 321 16.05 7.05 21.80
C MET A 321 16.71 5.77 21.27
N LEU A 322 17.87 5.39 21.80
CA LEU A 322 18.63 4.24 21.27
C LEU A 322 17.85 2.92 21.34
N PRO A 323 17.19 2.54 22.46
CA PRO A 323 16.40 1.32 22.52
C PRO A 323 15.18 1.34 21.59
N LEU A 324 14.52 2.49 21.44
CA LEU A 324 13.37 2.63 20.54
C LEU A 324 13.79 2.47 19.08
N GLY A 325 14.83 3.20 18.66
CA GLY A 325 15.37 3.09 17.31
C GLY A 325 15.88 1.70 17.00
N PHE A 326 16.57 1.05 17.95
CA PHE A 326 16.99 -0.34 17.84
C PHE A 326 15.80 -1.27 17.63
N SER A 327 14.73 -1.13 18.40
CA SER A 327 13.56 -2.02 18.33
C SER A 327 12.85 -1.94 16.98
N VAL A 328 12.68 -0.73 16.42
CA VAL A 328 12.11 -0.54 15.08
C VAL A 328 13.01 -1.11 13.99
N LEU A 329 14.30 -0.75 14.01
CA LEU A 329 15.27 -1.25 13.03
C LEU A 329 15.35 -2.78 13.06
N PHE A 330 15.42 -3.36 14.26
CA PHE A 330 15.50 -4.80 14.44
C PHE A 330 14.24 -5.51 13.94
N THR A 331 13.06 -4.96 14.21
CA THR A 331 11.79 -5.51 13.71
C THR A 331 11.76 -5.52 12.18
N TYR A 332 12.11 -4.40 11.54
CA TYR A 332 12.15 -4.31 10.08
C TYR A 332 13.25 -5.18 9.46
N GLY A 333 14.42 -5.25 10.07
CA GLY A 333 15.50 -6.13 9.63
C GLY A 333 15.10 -7.60 9.69
N LEU A 334 14.40 -8.01 10.75
CA LEU A 334 13.89 -9.38 10.90
C LEU A 334 12.83 -9.71 9.84
N ILE A 335 11.95 -8.77 9.51
CA ILE A 335 10.96 -8.93 8.41
C ILE A 335 11.68 -9.09 7.07
N GLY A 336 12.71 -8.29 6.81
CA GLY A 336 13.54 -8.40 5.61
C GLY A 336 14.23 -9.76 5.48
N PHE A 337 14.83 -10.28 6.56
CA PHE A 337 15.44 -11.62 6.55
C PHE A 337 14.42 -12.75 6.46
N ALA A 338 13.22 -12.56 7.01
CA ALA A 338 12.14 -13.53 6.87
C ALA A 338 11.58 -13.59 5.44
N GLY A 339 11.95 -12.64 4.57
CA GLY A 339 11.45 -12.55 3.20
C GLY A 339 9.96 -12.21 3.12
N LYS A 340 9.39 -11.64 4.21
CA LYS A 340 8.00 -11.20 4.20
C LYS A 340 7.93 -9.81 3.54
N GLU A 341 7.00 -9.67 2.62
CA GLU A 341 6.71 -8.40 1.96
C GLU A 341 6.24 -7.35 2.98
N TYR A 342 6.71 -6.12 2.82
CA TYR A 342 6.29 -4.98 3.63
C TYR A 342 4.94 -4.46 3.12
N ASP A 343 3.92 -4.65 3.94
CA ASP A 343 2.52 -4.32 3.68
C ASP A 343 2.02 -3.21 4.64
N MET A 344 0.82 -2.70 4.37
CA MET A 344 0.18 -1.66 5.17
C MET A 344 0.06 -2.05 6.67
N PRO A 345 -0.37 -3.26 7.06
CA PRO A 345 -0.40 -3.68 8.46
C PRO A 345 0.96 -3.61 9.18
N ILE A 346 2.04 -4.10 8.56
CA ILE A 346 3.40 -4.06 9.13
C ILE A 346 3.83 -2.61 9.40
N ALA A 347 3.52 -1.74 8.45
CA ALA A 347 3.87 -0.33 8.53
C ALA A 347 3.14 0.41 9.68
N VAL A 348 1.95 -0.01 10.07
CA VAL A 348 1.26 0.52 11.27
C VAL A 348 1.92 0.00 12.56
N CYS A 349 2.33 -1.27 12.59
CA CYS A 349 2.96 -1.89 13.77
C CYS A 349 4.27 -1.22 14.20
N SER A 350 5.03 -0.63 13.28
CA SER A 350 6.26 0.07 13.62
C SER A 350 6.03 1.38 14.36
N THR A 351 4.98 2.12 13.98
CA THR A 351 4.63 3.35 14.69
C THR A 351 4.05 3.04 16.07
N LEU A 352 3.31 1.93 16.20
CA LEU A 352 2.91 1.36 17.49
C LEU A 352 4.13 1.07 18.38
N ALA A 353 5.16 0.44 17.82
CA ALA A 353 6.38 0.10 18.56
C ALA A 353 7.19 1.31 19.03
N LEU A 354 7.05 2.47 18.38
CA LEU A 354 7.66 3.73 18.86
C LEU A 354 6.84 4.38 19.98
N GLY A 355 5.52 4.17 20.00
CA GLY A 355 4.62 4.81 20.95
C GLY A 355 4.48 4.09 22.29
N ILE A 356 4.82 2.80 22.36
CA ILE A 356 4.83 1.97 23.57
C ILE A 356 6.23 1.95 24.16
#